data_AF-A0A6P5SQB7-F1
#
_entry.id   AF-A0A6P5SQB7-F1
#
_cell.length_a   1.000
_cell.length_b   1.000
_cell.length_c   1.000
_cell.angle_alpha   90.00
_cell.angle_beta   90.00
_cell.angle_gamma   90.00
#
_symmetry.space_group_name_H-M   'P 1'
#
loop_
_entity.id
_entity.type
_entity.pdbx_description
1 polymer ?
#
loop_
_entity_poly.entity_id
_entity_poly.type
_entity_poly.pdbx_seq_one_letter_code
_entity_poly.pdbx_strand_id
1 'polypeptide(L)'
;MSLMVGHLLPPTSKHSFTKTSHCLQNPKASLQSSAPKPTILPSLLSLALSVTLSSPFPVLAIPSLNSQSNLVPPPTTPFSQSKNLQTGLENGKIRPCPSINPGCVSTNPRSSSFAFPLTIPANSSDNAIQRLKEAILETQKNAKIQILQDTPDGGQYLQAEFDGGFGRDVLEFLVKGDLVSYRCMATKVTYLYPFTTALGNSKGQEERMKKITDQLGWYAPSFEAMD
;
A
#
# COMPACT_ATOMS: atom_id res chain seq x y z
N MET A 1 -11.60 5.41 70.17
CA MET A 1 -10.14 5.33 70.41
C MET A 1 -9.44 5.48 69.07
N SER A 2 -8.77 6.62 68.90
CA SER A 2 -7.97 7.01 67.73
C SER A 2 -6.68 6.21 67.62
N LEU A 3 -6.21 6.00 66.38
CA LEU A 3 -4.82 5.88 65.90
C LEU A 3 -4.96 5.96 64.35
N MET A 4 -4.78 7.06 63.63
CA MET A 4 -3.66 8.00 63.43
C MET A 4 -2.35 7.35 62.94
N VAL A 5 -1.87 7.89 61.81
CA VAL A 5 -0.51 7.86 61.21
C VAL A 5 -0.20 6.65 60.29
N GLY A 6 0.30 6.81 59.05
CA GLY A 6 0.85 8.00 58.39
C GLY A 6 1.02 7.86 56.87
N HIS A 7 0.99 9.03 56.22
CA HIS A 7 1.40 9.30 54.85
C HIS A 7 2.92 9.25 54.71
N LEU A 8 3.45 8.66 53.63
CA LEU A 8 4.80 8.92 53.13
C LEU A 8 4.85 8.81 51.59
N LEU A 9 4.85 9.97 50.93
CA LEU A 9 5.49 10.28 49.64
C LEU A 9 6.67 11.24 49.97
N PRO A 10 7.66 11.53 49.09
CA PRO A 10 8.18 10.88 47.87
C PRO A 10 9.74 10.75 47.91
N PRO A 11 10.48 10.56 46.79
CA PRO A 11 10.97 11.74 46.08
C PRO A 11 10.98 11.62 44.54
N THR A 12 10.77 12.79 43.92
CA THR A 12 10.99 13.11 42.52
C THR A 12 12.47 13.03 42.13
N SER A 13 12.80 12.38 41.02
CA SER A 13 14.08 12.58 40.32
C SER A 13 13.83 13.36 39.03
N LYS A 14 14.25 14.63 39.04
CA LYS A 14 14.37 15.49 37.86
C LYS A 14 15.80 15.35 37.36
N HIS A 15 16.01 14.78 36.18
CA HIS A 15 17.26 14.96 35.46
C HIS A 15 17.07 15.96 34.32
N SER A 16 17.45 17.20 34.62
CA SER A 16 17.79 18.22 33.63
C SER A 16 19.16 17.91 33.04
N PHE A 17 19.28 17.86 31.72
CA PHE A 17 20.55 18.03 31.04
C PHE A 17 20.46 19.28 30.15
N THR A 18 21.15 20.33 30.58
CA THR A 18 21.56 21.47 29.76
C THR A 18 23.07 21.43 29.63
N LYS A 19 23.59 21.38 28.40
CA LYS A 19 24.58 22.36 27.90
C LYS A 19 25.13 22.04 26.50
N THR A 20 25.34 23.15 25.76
CA THR A 20 26.34 23.45 24.72
C THR A 20 26.30 22.62 23.43
N SER A 21 25.83 23.18 22.31
CA SER A 21 26.46 24.19 21.44
C SER A 21 27.74 23.68 20.77
N HIS A 22 27.62 23.28 19.50
CA HIS A 22 28.64 23.55 18.49
C HIS A 22 27.95 23.80 17.13
N CYS A 23 28.06 25.06 16.72
CA CYS A 23 27.74 25.60 15.41
C CYS A 23 28.77 25.08 14.39
N LEU A 24 28.32 24.48 13.29
CA LEU A 24 29.15 24.22 12.12
C LEU A 24 28.57 25.01 10.95
N GLN A 25 29.10 26.23 10.80
CA GLN A 25 28.87 27.12 9.68
C GLN A 25 29.60 26.58 8.45
N ASN A 26 28.87 26.41 7.35
CA ASN A 26 29.43 26.18 6.03
C ASN A 26 30.01 27.51 5.49
N PRO A 27 31.25 27.54 5.00
CA PRO A 27 31.84 28.76 4.47
C PRO A 27 31.28 29.12 3.09
N LYS A 28 30.88 30.38 2.99
CA LYS A 28 30.50 31.09 1.76
C LYS A 28 31.77 31.49 1.01
N ALA A 29 32.03 30.86 -0.14
CA ALA A 29 33.06 31.32 -1.07
C ALA A 29 32.44 32.30 -2.07
N SER A 30 32.86 33.56 -1.95
CA SER A 30 32.63 34.65 -2.90
C SER A 30 33.81 34.70 -3.87
N LEU A 31 33.55 34.61 -5.17
CA LEU A 31 34.50 35.03 -6.21
C LEU A 31 33.76 35.96 -7.18
N GLN A 32 34.14 37.23 -7.11
CA GLN A 32 33.91 38.24 -8.14
C GLN A 32 34.83 37.93 -9.34
N SER A 33 34.30 38.03 -10.55
CA SER A 33 35.10 38.32 -11.74
C SER A 33 34.25 39.07 -12.76
N SER A 34 34.84 40.10 -13.33
CA SER A 34 34.30 41.15 -14.18
C SER A 34 34.37 40.81 -15.68
N ALA A 35 33.25 41.04 -16.40
CA ALA A 35 33.02 41.49 -17.80
C ALA A 35 33.86 40.95 -19.00
N PRO A 36 33.45 41.08 -20.30
CA PRO A 36 32.17 41.44 -20.94
C PRO A 36 31.66 40.44 -22.03
N LYS A 37 30.47 40.69 -22.61
CA LYS A 37 29.86 40.08 -23.83
C LYS A 37 30.45 40.70 -25.13
N PRO A 38 29.94 40.39 -26.35
CA PRO A 38 29.76 39.10 -27.08
C PRO A 38 30.42 39.15 -28.48
N THR A 39 30.54 38.04 -29.22
CA THR A 39 30.76 38.10 -30.69
C THR A 39 30.12 36.91 -31.40
N ILE A 40 29.52 37.22 -32.56
CA ILE A 40 28.61 36.43 -33.39
C ILE A 40 29.40 35.80 -34.56
N LEU A 41 29.16 34.49 -34.82
CA LEU A 41 29.13 33.66 -36.07
C LEU A 41 29.78 34.14 -37.40
N PRO A 42 29.89 33.32 -38.49
CA PRO A 42 29.83 31.85 -38.69
C PRO A 42 30.94 31.32 -39.65
N SER A 43 31.04 30.00 -39.86
CA SER A 43 31.42 29.41 -41.16
C SER A 43 31.29 27.89 -41.12
N LEU A 44 30.20 27.37 -41.69
CA LEU A 44 29.99 25.96 -42.01
C LEU A 44 30.69 25.63 -43.33
N LEU A 45 31.60 24.64 -43.32
CA LEU A 45 32.04 23.97 -44.53
C LEU A 45 31.66 22.49 -44.42
N SER A 46 30.50 22.19 -44.99
CA SER A 46 30.03 20.83 -45.23
C SER A 46 30.84 20.22 -46.37
N LEU A 47 31.58 19.16 -46.08
CA LEU A 47 32.18 18.28 -47.10
C LEU A 47 31.37 16.99 -47.13
N ALA A 48 30.51 16.84 -48.13
CA ALA A 48 29.77 15.61 -48.37
C ALA A 48 30.57 14.68 -49.29
N LEU A 49 30.92 13.49 -48.80
CA LEU A 49 31.47 12.39 -49.59
C LEU A 49 30.42 11.28 -49.65
N SER A 50 29.75 11.16 -50.79
CA SER A 50 28.81 10.07 -51.08
C SER A 50 29.58 8.84 -51.55
N VAL A 51 29.65 7.81 -50.69
CA VAL A 51 30.09 6.47 -51.07
C VAL A 51 28.85 5.59 -51.21
N THR A 52 28.45 5.33 -52.45
CA THR A 52 27.44 4.31 -52.79
C THR A 52 28.11 2.94 -52.75
N LEU A 53 27.89 2.17 -51.69
CA LEU A 53 28.22 0.74 -51.68
C LEU A 53 26.89 -0.05 -51.61
N SER A 54 26.58 -0.68 -52.73
CA SER A 54 25.45 -1.56 -52.98
C SER A 54 25.43 -2.72 -51.98
N SER A 55 24.51 -2.68 -51.02
CA SER A 55 24.21 -3.81 -50.16
C SER A 55 23.20 -4.75 -50.85
N PRO A 56 23.37 -6.09 -50.74
CA PRO A 56 22.37 -7.03 -51.23
C PRO A 56 21.11 -6.92 -50.38
N PHE A 57 19.96 -6.88 -51.05
CA PHE A 57 18.63 -6.76 -50.47
C PHE A 57 18.42 -7.75 -49.31
N PRO A 58 18.06 -7.29 -48.10
CA PRO A 58 17.40 -8.17 -47.15
C PRO A 58 16.02 -8.50 -47.73
N VAL A 59 15.75 -9.79 -47.89
CA VAL A 59 14.42 -10.31 -48.21
C VAL A 59 13.43 -9.75 -47.19
N LEU A 60 12.58 -8.82 -47.63
CA LEU A 60 11.40 -8.41 -46.89
C LEU A 60 10.46 -9.61 -46.87
N ALA A 61 10.52 -10.41 -45.80
CA ALA A 61 9.41 -11.27 -45.43
C ALA A 61 8.24 -10.36 -45.07
N ILE A 62 7.33 -10.16 -46.02
CA ILE A 62 6.04 -9.49 -45.80
C ILE A 62 5.26 -10.44 -44.86
N PRO A 63 4.98 -10.07 -43.60
CA PRO A 63 4.04 -10.87 -42.83
C PRO A 63 2.69 -10.71 -43.54
N SER A 64 2.13 -11.84 -43.98
CA SER A 64 0.76 -11.95 -44.45
C SER A 64 -0.16 -11.32 -43.41
N LEU A 65 -0.74 -10.16 -43.74
CA LEU A 65 -1.74 -9.47 -42.92
C LEU A 65 -3.11 -10.14 -43.13
N ASN A 66 -3.16 -11.45 -42.97
CA ASN A 66 -4.40 -12.21 -42.89
C ASN A 66 -4.26 -13.21 -41.74
N SER A 67 -4.27 -12.67 -40.54
CA SER A 67 -4.66 -13.41 -39.36
C SER A 67 -5.61 -12.48 -38.63
N GLN A 68 -6.89 -12.78 -38.77
CA GLN A 68 -7.93 -12.28 -37.88
C GLN A 68 -7.51 -12.74 -36.48
N SER A 69 -6.72 -11.90 -35.82
CA SER A 69 -6.23 -12.17 -34.49
C SER A 69 -7.42 -12.08 -33.57
N ASN A 70 -7.89 -13.24 -33.12
CA ASN A 70 -8.57 -13.31 -31.84
C ASN A 70 -7.70 -12.52 -30.86
N LEU A 71 -8.23 -11.39 -30.40
CA LEU A 71 -7.55 -10.36 -29.61
C LEU A 71 -7.11 -10.95 -28.27
N VAL A 72 -5.98 -11.67 -28.26
CA VAL A 72 -5.26 -11.98 -27.02
C VAL A 72 -4.53 -10.70 -26.63
N PRO A 73 -4.89 -10.04 -25.52
CA PRO A 73 -4.17 -8.87 -25.08
C PRO A 73 -2.69 -9.24 -24.87
N PRO A 74 -1.75 -8.33 -25.20
CA PRO A 74 -0.33 -8.60 -25.04
C PRO A 74 -0.02 -9.01 -23.60
N PRO A 75 0.97 -9.90 -23.38
CA PRO A 75 1.34 -10.34 -22.04
C PRO A 75 1.64 -9.12 -21.17
N THR A 76 0.85 -8.93 -20.12
CA THR A 76 1.00 -7.80 -19.21
C THR A 76 2.04 -8.15 -18.15
N THR A 77 2.98 -7.24 -17.88
CA THR A 77 3.95 -7.43 -16.80
C THR A 77 3.26 -7.34 -15.43
N PRO A 78 3.80 -8.00 -14.39
CA PRO A 78 3.27 -7.87 -13.02
C PRO A 78 3.12 -6.41 -12.57
N PHE A 79 4.07 -5.54 -12.95
CA PHE A 79 4.02 -4.10 -12.69
C PHE A 79 2.82 -3.40 -13.37
N SER A 80 2.49 -3.76 -14.60
CA SER A 80 1.34 -3.18 -15.29
C SER A 80 0.02 -3.69 -14.69
N GLN A 81 -0.03 -4.96 -14.30
CA GLN A 81 -1.20 -5.55 -13.63
C GLN A 81 -1.45 -4.92 -12.25
N SER A 82 -0.39 -4.61 -11.49
CA SER A 82 -0.51 -4.05 -10.14
C SER A 82 -1.04 -2.62 -10.11
N LYS A 83 -1.14 -1.93 -11.25
CA LYS A 83 -1.71 -0.58 -11.33
C LYS A 83 -3.23 -0.57 -11.24
N ASN A 84 -3.89 -1.68 -11.57
CA ASN A 84 -5.34 -1.79 -11.63
C ASN A 84 -5.85 -2.90 -10.70
N LEU A 85 -5.65 -2.71 -9.40
CA LEU A 85 -6.11 -3.66 -8.39
C LEU A 85 -7.62 -3.53 -8.21
N GLN A 86 -8.34 -4.63 -8.40
CA GLN A 86 -9.80 -4.66 -8.26
C GLN A 86 -10.22 -4.75 -6.79
N THR A 87 -11.04 -3.80 -6.37
CA THR A 87 -11.74 -3.78 -5.07
C THR A 87 -13.18 -4.30 -5.21
N GLY A 88 -13.88 -4.46 -4.09
CA GLY A 88 -15.25 -4.93 -4.02
C GLY A 88 -15.40 -6.44 -3.81
N LEU A 89 -16.65 -6.86 -3.97
CA LEU A 89 -17.04 -8.26 -3.84
C LEU A 89 -16.91 -8.99 -5.18
N GLU A 90 -16.63 -10.28 -5.11
CA GLU A 90 -16.67 -11.24 -6.21
C GLU A 90 -17.60 -12.37 -5.80
N ASN A 91 -18.69 -12.56 -6.53
CA ASN A 91 -19.72 -13.58 -6.23
C ASN A 91 -20.22 -13.52 -4.77
N GLY A 92 -20.49 -12.31 -4.28
CA GLY A 92 -20.98 -12.08 -2.91
C GLY A 92 -19.95 -12.28 -1.81
N LYS A 93 -18.67 -12.50 -2.13
CA LYS A 93 -17.57 -12.69 -1.16
C LYS A 93 -16.48 -11.64 -1.35
N ILE A 94 -15.70 -11.40 -0.30
CA ILE A 94 -14.49 -10.58 -0.41
C ILE A 94 -13.53 -11.23 -1.41
N ARG A 95 -12.95 -10.42 -2.30
CA ARG A 95 -11.98 -10.88 -3.30
C ARG A 95 -10.72 -11.47 -2.66
N PRO A 96 -10.04 -12.40 -3.33
CA PRO A 96 -8.75 -12.87 -2.86
C PRO A 96 -7.66 -11.79 -3.01
N CYS A 97 -6.56 -12.00 -2.30
CA CYS A 97 -5.34 -11.25 -2.61
C CYS A 97 -4.77 -11.69 -3.96
N PRO A 98 -4.47 -10.73 -4.86
CA PRO A 98 -3.85 -11.08 -6.13
C PRO A 98 -2.39 -11.51 -5.90
N SER A 99 -1.93 -12.51 -6.64
CA SER A 99 -0.57 -13.06 -6.53
C SER A 99 0.53 -12.03 -6.78
N ILE A 100 0.23 -11.00 -7.56
CA ILE A 100 1.13 -9.87 -7.88
C ILE A 100 1.26 -8.81 -6.77
N ASN A 101 0.52 -8.94 -5.66
CA ASN A 101 0.56 -7.98 -4.56
C ASN A 101 0.96 -8.65 -3.24
N PRO A 102 2.27 -8.63 -2.89
CA PRO A 102 2.75 -9.16 -1.62
C PRO A 102 2.36 -8.30 -0.40
N GLY A 103 1.76 -7.12 -0.60
CA GLY A 103 1.26 -6.24 0.47
C GLY A 103 -0.23 -6.43 0.73
N CYS A 104 -0.75 -7.66 0.61
CA CYS A 104 -2.17 -7.97 0.75
C CYS A 104 -2.39 -9.13 1.72
N VAL A 105 -3.46 -9.06 2.51
CA VAL A 105 -3.97 -10.14 3.38
C VAL A 105 -5.49 -10.22 3.21
N SER A 106 -6.03 -11.43 3.05
CA SER A 106 -7.48 -11.62 2.84
C SER A 106 -7.99 -12.88 3.50
N THR A 107 -9.25 -12.82 3.93
CA THR A 107 -10.00 -13.95 4.49
C THR A 107 -10.56 -14.89 3.43
N ASN A 108 -10.36 -14.59 2.15
CA ASN A 108 -10.74 -15.50 1.09
C ASN A 108 -9.69 -16.63 1.00
N PRO A 109 -10.08 -17.91 1.07
CA PRO A 109 -9.16 -19.05 1.06
C PRO A 109 -8.38 -19.23 -0.26
N ARG A 110 -8.79 -18.56 -1.35
CA ARG A 110 -8.04 -18.55 -2.61
C ARG A 110 -6.88 -17.54 -2.63
N SER A 111 -6.67 -16.83 -1.53
CA SER A 111 -5.64 -15.80 -1.42
C SER A 111 -4.26 -16.42 -1.24
N SER A 112 -3.25 -15.80 -1.85
CA SER A 112 -1.84 -16.12 -1.57
C SER A 112 -1.42 -15.82 -0.13
N SER A 113 -2.11 -14.88 0.53
CA SER A 113 -1.94 -14.53 1.95
C SER A 113 -3.30 -14.61 2.63
N PHE A 114 -3.58 -15.78 3.20
CA PHE A 114 -4.86 -16.07 3.86
C PHE A 114 -4.83 -15.70 5.34
N ALA A 115 -5.93 -15.15 5.83
CA ALA A 115 -6.18 -14.94 7.25
C ALA A 115 -7.57 -15.45 7.66
N PHE A 116 -7.78 -15.76 8.94
CA PHE A 116 -9.09 -16.20 9.39
C PHE A 116 -10.09 -15.04 9.48
N PRO A 117 -11.37 -15.27 9.18
CA PRO A 117 -12.42 -14.29 9.39
C PRO A 117 -12.59 -13.96 10.89
N LEU A 118 -13.09 -12.77 11.18
CA LEU A 118 -13.39 -12.35 12.54
C LEU A 118 -14.77 -12.88 12.96
N THR A 119 -14.91 -13.21 14.23
CA THR A 119 -16.18 -13.58 14.86
C THR A 119 -16.61 -12.48 15.81
N ILE A 120 -17.81 -11.97 15.59
CA ILE A 120 -18.46 -10.98 16.46
C ILE A 120 -18.96 -11.71 17.72
N PRO A 121 -18.60 -11.25 18.93
CA PRO A 121 -19.11 -11.84 20.16
C PRO A 121 -20.65 -11.78 20.24
N ALA A 122 -21.29 -12.88 20.67
CA ALA A 122 -22.76 -12.99 20.73
C ALA A 122 -23.42 -11.98 21.70
N ASN A 123 -22.66 -11.43 22.64
CA ASN A 123 -23.10 -10.38 23.56
C ASN A 123 -22.97 -8.96 22.97
N SER A 124 -22.51 -8.82 21.73
CA SER A 124 -22.44 -7.53 21.04
C SER A 124 -23.83 -7.12 20.55
N SER A 125 -24.45 -6.17 21.24
CA SER A 125 -25.71 -5.53 20.82
C SER A 125 -25.50 -4.40 19.81
N ASP A 126 -24.24 -4.00 19.59
CA ASP A 126 -23.91 -2.82 18.82
C ASP A 126 -23.91 -3.11 17.32
N ASN A 127 -24.20 -2.08 16.52
CA ASN A 127 -24.10 -2.21 15.07
C ASN A 127 -22.63 -2.47 14.66
N ALA A 128 -22.37 -3.67 14.12
CA ALA A 128 -21.02 -4.11 13.76
C ALA A 128 -20.32 -3.18 12.76
N ILE A 129 -21.05 -2.63 11.78
CA ILE A 129 -20.51 -1.67 10.81
C ILE A 129 -20.09 -0.36 11.50
N GLN A 130 -20.89 0.12 12.45
CA GLN A 130 -20.57 1.33 13.20
C GLN A 130 -19.29 1.15 14.03
N ARG A 131 -19.19 0.03 14.76
CA ARG A 131 -17.97 -0.34 15.50
C ARG A 131 -16.74 -0.44 14.59
N LEU A 132 -16.90 -1.04 13.40
CA LEU A 132 -15.83 -1.11 12.40
C LEU A 132 -15.37 0.28 11.94
N LYS A 133 -16.32 1.18 11.62
CA LYS A 133 -15.97 2.55 11.22
C LYS A 133 -15.18 3.27 12.31
N GLU A 134 -15.64 3.17 13.56
CA GLU A 134 -14.98 3.77 14.72
C GLU A 134 -13.56 3.21 14.90
N ALA A 135 -13.41 1.89 14.92
CA ALA A 135 -12.11 1.24 15.06
C ALA A 135 -11.15 1.61 13.91
N ILE A 136 -11.63 1.75 12.68
CA ILE A 136 -10.81 2.20 11.54
C ILE A 136 -10.35 3.65 11.74
N LEU A 137 -11.25 4.55 12.13
CA LEU A 137 -10.94 5.96 12.32
C LEU A 137 -9.98 6.20 13.48
N GLU A 138 -10.05 5.39 14.55
CA GLU A 138 -9.18 5.49 15.72
C GLU A 138 -7.79 4.88 15.48
N THR A 139 -7.73 3.75 14.78
CA THR A 139 -6.46 3.01 14.61
C THR A 139 -5.66 3.43 13.39
N GLN A 140 -6.31 3.90 12.33
CA GLN A 140 -5.65 4.19 11.06
C GLN A 140 -5.49 5.70 10.82
N LYS A 141 -4.31 6.08 10.30
CA LYS A 141 -3.99 7.49 10.00
C LYS A 141 -4.71 7.95 8.73
N ASN A 142 -5.35 9.12 8.81
CA ASN A 142 -6.08 9.75 7.70
C ASN A 142 -7.07 8.79 7.00
N ALA A 143 -7.77 8.00 7.82
CA ALA A 143 -8.75 7.05 7.33
C ALA A 143 -9.97 7.76 6.73
N LYS A 144 -10.46 7.23 5.61
CA LYS A 144 -11.63 7.71 4.88
C LYS A 144 -12.50 6.53 4.51
N ILE A 145 -13.74 6.55 4.97
CA ILE A 145 -14.74 5.57 4.54
C ILE A 145 -15.20 5.97 3.13
N GLN A 146 -15.05 5.06 2.17
CA GLN A 146 -15.38 5.33 0.77
C GLN A 146 -16.73 4.76 0.38
N ILE A 147 -16.97 3.50 0.74
CA ILE A 147 -18.17 2.78 0.30
C ILE A 147 -18.80 2.11 1.50
N LEU A 148 -20.12 2.24 1.60
CA LEU A 148 -20.96 1.46 2.48
C LEU A 148 -22.17 0.99 1.66
N GLN A 149 -22.32 -0.31 1.51
CA GLN A 149 -23.35 -0.91 0.67
C GLN A 149 -23.94 -2.14 1.33
N ASP A 150 -25.27 -2.24 1.34
CA ASP A 150 -25.97 -3.47 1.73
C ASP A 150 -25.95 -4.46 0.55
N THR A 151 -25.67 -5.73 0.84
CA THR A 151 -25.63 -6.80 -0.16
C THR A 151 -26.98 -7.52 -0.23
N PRO A 152 -27.37 -8.05 -1.41
CA PRO A 152 -28.62 -8.80 -1.56
C PRO A 152 -28.73 -10.01 -0.63
N ASP A 153 -27.60 -10.58 -0.23
CA ASP A 153 -27.52 -11.76 0.65
C ASP A 153 -27.66 -11.42 2.15
N GLY A 154 -28.10 -10.20 2.48
CA GLY A 154 -28.27 -9.72 3.85
C GLY A 154 -26.96 -9.40 4.59
N GLY A 155 -25.88 -9.14 3.85
CA GLY A 155 -24.61 -8.68 4.41
C GLY A 155 -24.40 -7.18 4.20
N GLN A 156 -23.38 -6.62 4.86
CA GLN A 156 -22.99 -5.23 4.69
C GLN A 156 -21.53 -5.14 4.27
N TYR A 157 -21.27 -4.45 3.16
CA TYR A 157 -19.94 -4.21 2.62
C TYR A 157 -19.47 -2.80 2.99
N LEU A 158 -18.25 -2.72 3.53
CA LEU A 158 -17.58 -1.49 3.91
C LEU A 158 -16.21 -1.44 3.24
N GLN A 159 -15.91 -0.33 2.57
CA GLN A 159 -14.58 -0.03 2.04
C GLN A 159 -14.05 1.26 2.67
N ALA A 160 -12.80 1.22 3.12
CA ALA A 160 -12.08 2.36 3.64
C ALA A 160 -10.70 2.48 3.00
N GLU A 161 -10.17 3.69 2.96
CA GLU A 161 -8.79 3.99 2.58
C GLU A 161 -8.07 4.69 3.72
N PHE A 162 -6.79 4.39 3.89
CA PHE A 162 -5.95 4.99 4.93
C PHE A 162 -4.50 5.10 4.46
N ASP A 163 -3.66 5.79 5.25
CA ASP A 163 -2.25 5.94 4.90
C ASP A 163 -1.44 4.66 5.20
N GLY A 164 -0.90 4.09 4.13
CA GLY A 164 0.00 2.95 4.09
C GLY A 164 1.48 3.34 4.15
N GLY A 165 2.35 2.37 3.93
CA GLY A 165 3.81 2.60 3.91
C GLY A 165 4.33 3.31 2.65
N PHE A 166 3.74 2.99 1.48
CA PHE A 166 4.19 3.50 0.18
C PHE A 166 3.13 4.31 -0.57
N GLY A 167 1.98 4.56 0.07
CA GLY A 167 0.82 5.20 -0.54
C GLY A 167 -0.42 5.00 0.31
N ARG A 168 -1.59 5.00 -0.34
CA ARG A 168 -2.86 4.69 0.32
C ARG A 168 -3.07 3.18 0.32
N ASP A 169 -3.52 2.64 1.43
CA ASP A 169 -3.93 1.26 1.54
C ASP A 169 -5.46 1.19 1.61
N VAL A 170 -6.02 0.09 1.13
CA VAL A 170 -7.46 -0.17 1.10
C VAL A 170 -7.80 -1.25 2.10
N LEU A 171 -8.89 -1.03 2.82
CA LEU A 171 -9.52 -1.97 3.72
C LEU A 171 -10.92 -2.29 3.24
N GLU A 172 -11.26 -3.56 3.21
CA GLU A 172 -12.57 -4.05 2.82
C GLU A 172 -13.08 -5.01 3.88
N PHE A 173 -14.33 -4.81 4.28
CA PHE A 173 -15.05 -5.69 5.18
C PHE A 173 -16.37 -6.11 4.56
N LEU A 174 -16.74 -7.35 4.80
CA LEU A 174 -18.06 -7.91 4.54
C LEU A 174 -18.55 -8.53 5.83
N VAL A 175 -19.54 -7.89 6.44
CA VAL A 175 -20.23 -8.37 7.64
C VAL A 175 -21.42 -9.21 7.21
N LYS A 176 -21.52 -10.46 7.67
CA LYS A 176 -22.65 -11.35 7.40
C LYS A 176 -22.99 -12.15 8.66
N GLY A 177 -24.08 -11.79 9.33
CA GLY A 177 -24.40 -12.31 10.66
C GLY A 177 -23.26 -12.02 11.63
N ASP A 178 -22.77 -13.06 12.32
CA ASP A 178 -21.71 -12.93 13.32
C ASP A 178 -20.30 -13.06 12.73
N LEU A 179 -20.18 -13.28 11.42
CA LEU A 179 -18.90 -13.44 10.73
C LEU A 179 -18.53 -12.20 9.92
N VAL A 180 -17.26 -11.81 10.02
CA VAL A 180 -16.72 -10.69 9.26
C VAL A 180 -15.55 -11.18 8.42
N SER A 181 -15.76 -11.18 7.11
CA SER A 181 -14.70 -11.40 6.13
C SER A 181 -14.05 -10.07 5.81
N TYR A 182 -12.73 -10.05 5.66
CA TYR A 182 -12.00 -8.84 5.30
C TYR A 182 -10.90 -9.08 4.28
N ARG A 183 -10.45 -7.98 3.68
CA ARG A 183 -9.21 -7.88 2.91
C ARG A 183 -8.53 -6.54 3.21
N CYS A 184 -7.23 -6.57 3.44
CA CYS A 184 -6.39 -5.41 3.62
C CYS A 184 -5.29 -5.44 2.57
N MET A 185 -5.10 -4.36 1.82
CA MET A 185 -4.25 -4.37 0.65
C MET A 185 -3.58 -3.02 0.40
N ALA A 186 -2.28 -3.04 0.15
CA ALA A 186 -1.56 -1.90 -0.38
C ALA A 186 -1.95 -1.64 -1.84
N THR A 187 -2.41 -0.43 -2.17
CA THR A 187 -2.79 -0.11 -3.56
C THR A 187 -1.59 0.05 -4.48
N LYS A 188 -0.44 0.43 -3.92
CA LYS A 188 0.81 0.64 -4.64
C LYS A 188 1.79 -0.47 -4.32
N VAL A 189 2.11 -1.27 -5.33
CA VAL A 189 3.15 -2.29 -5.26
C VAL A 189 4.44 -1.73 -5.83
N THR A 190 5.51 -1.79 -5.06
CA THR A 190 6.84 -1.35 -5.48
C THR A 190 7.59 -2.52 -6.12
N TYR A 191 8.25 -2.30 -7.25
CA TYR A 191 8.99 -3.36 -7.95
C TYR A 191 10.47 -3.01 -8.05
N LEU A 192 11.34 -4.00 -7.85
CA LEU A 192 12.77 -3.87 -8.10
C LEU A 192 13.08 -4.18 -9.57
N TYR A 193 13.59 -3.19 -10.29
CA TYR A 193 14.05 -3.35 -11.68
C TYR A 193 15.52 -3.81 -11.71
N PRO A 194 15.93 -4.72 -12.63
CA PRO A 194 15.15 -5.40 -13.68
C PRO A 194 14.45 -6.71 -13.25
N PHE A 195 14.51 -7.07 -11.97
CA PHE A 195 14.11 -8.41 -11.50
C PHE A 195 12.60 -8.65 -11.41
N THR A 196 11.76 -7.63 -11.64
CA THR A 196 10.28 -7.71 -11.54
C THR A 196 9.78 -8.27 -10.21
N THR A 197 10.63 -8.26 -9.18
CA THR A 197 10.29 -8.71 -7.83
C THR A 197 9.44 -7.64 -7.17
N ALA A 198 8.23 -8.01 -6.74
CA ALA A 198 7.36 -7.15 -5.97
C ALA A 198 7.86 -7.06 -4.52
N LEU A 199 7.95 -5.84 -3.99
CA LEU A 199 8.20 -5.54 -2.60
C LEU A 199 6.86 -5.20 -1.94
N GLY A 200 6.57 -5.88 -0.84
CA GLY A 200 5.36 -5.65 -0.06
C GLY A 200 5.57 -6.03 1.39
N ASN A 201 4.66 -5.54 2.23
CA ASN A 201 4.69 -5.78 3.66
C ASN A 201 3.35 -6.39 4.10
N SER A 202 3.14 -7.67 3.77
CA SER A 202 1.95 -8.42 4.24
C SER A 202 1.88 -8.42 5.76
N LYS A 203 3.01 -8.67 6.44
CA LYS A 203 3.11 -8.61 7.90
C LYS A 203 2.63 -7.27 8.48
N GLY A 204 2.98 -6.16 7.84
CA GLY A 204 2.48 -4.84 8.22
C GLY A 204 0.96 -4.69 8.06
N GLN A 205 0.36 -5.37 7.08
CA GLN A 205 -1.11 -5.41 6.95
C GLN A 205 -1.75 -6.31 8.02
N GLU A 206 -1.11 -7.44 8.36
CA GLU A 206 -1.55 -8.31 9.47
C GLU A 206 -1.52 -7.55 10.80
N GLU A 207 -0.43 -6.84 11.10
CA GLU A 207 -0.29 -6.03 12.32
C GLU A 207 -1.33 -4.90 12.39
N ARG A 208 -1.68 -4.29 11.25
CA ARG A 208 -2.75 -3.28 11.19
C ARG A 208 -4.11 -3.90 11.46
N MET A 209 -4.40 -5.05 10.86
CA MET A 209 -5.64 -5.77 11.10
C MET A 209 -5.74 -6.22 12.56
N LYS A 210 -4.62 -6.65 13.15
CA LYS A 210 -4.54 -6.98 14.56
C LYS A 210 -4.93 -5.79 15.44
N LYS A 211 -4.42 -4.58 15.19
CA LYS A 211 -4.82 -3.38 15.94
C LYS A 211 -6.32 -3.08 15.84
N ILE A 212 -6.91 -3.25 14.66
CA ILE A 212 -8.36 -3.06 14.48
C ILE A 212 -9.12 -4.13 15.27
N THR A 213 -8.69 -5.38 15.20
CA THR A 213 -9.30 -6.51 15.91
C THR A 213 -9.20 -6.33 17.43
N ASP A 214 -8.04 -5.91 17.93
CA ASP A 214 -7.79 -5.61 19.34
C ASP A 214 -8.70 -4.47 19.83
N GLN A 215 -8.89 -3.43 19.02
CA GLN A 215 -9.79 -2.31 19.35
C GLN A 215 -11.26 -2.73 19.37
N LEU A 216 -11.66 -3.65 18.49
CA LEU A 216 -13.03 -4.19 18.43
C LEU A 216 -13.29 -5.20 19.55
N GLY A 217 -12.26 -5.85 20.08
CA GLY A 217 -12.39 -6.99 20.99
C GLY A 217 -13.03 -8.21 20.33
N TRP A 218 -12.93 -8.32 19.00
CA TRP A 218 -13.46 -9.46 18.25
C TRP A 218 -12.44 -10.59 18.19
N TYR A 219 -12.91 -11.82 18.07
CA TYR A 219 -12.02 -12.98 18.04
C TYR A 219 -11.69 -13.38 16.60
N ALA A 220 -10.40 -13.62 16.34
CA ALA A 220 -9.91 -14.23 15.11
C ALA A 220 -9.04 -15.43 15.50
N PRO A 221 -9.31 -16.64 14.98
CA PRO A 221 -8.36 -17.74 15.08
C PRO A 221 -7.00 -17.33 14.52
N SER A 222 -5.92 -17.79 15.13
CA SER A 222 -4.57 -17.65 14.61
C SER A 222 -3.96 -19.04 14.40
N PHE A 223 -3.04 -19.16 13.44
CA PHE A 223 -2.34 -20.41 13.20
C PHE A 223 -1.49 -20.82 14.41
N GLU A 224 -0.90 -19.85 15.14
CA GLU A 224 -0.08 -20.09 16.33
C GLU A 224 -0.87 -20.70 17.51
N ALA A 225 -2.19 -20.55 17.54
CA ALA A 225 -3.05 -21.09 18.60
C ALA A 225 -3.57 -22.50 18.31
N MET A 226 -3.15 -23.11 17.19
CA MET A 226 -3.61 -24.44 16.76
C MET A 226 -2.59 -25.57 17.03
N ASP A 227 -1.44 -25.24 17.63
CA ASP A 227 -0.37 -26.18 18.01
C ASP A 227 -0.48 -26.68 19.47
#